data_AF-A0A4R6VU44-F1
#
_entry.id   AF-A0A4R6VU44-F1
#
_cell.length_a   1.000
_cell.length_b   1.000
_cell.length_c   1.000
_cell.angle_alpha   90.00
_cell.angle_beta   90.00
_cell.angle_gamma   90.00
#
_symmetry.space_group_name_H-M   'P 1'
#
loop_
_entity.id
_entity.type
_entity.pdbx_description
1 polymer ?
#
loop_
_entity_poly.entity_id
_entity_poly.type
_entity_poly.pdbx_seq_one_letter_code
_entity_poly.pdbx_strand_id
1 'polypeptide(L)'
;MPIAPATTQDKLVHLLSAINRDESAFSPRLTFAPNGREGQNIGALTPADLPRLFKLATAHYPSADIKMGAAFSMGRMSWAILRPIAGYAMNNMWLDETELAAFSLHLRQVSWHKNGQSGTMGAADISLDSAQTAWRLATSDEDVVARFTQLLEQLFTPLVEAHHAASGLAKPALWRLVGDSLATAFLVQGDNFNSMMPAMRIAEQILKTKGSKLFAKQSGFIQIKLPERPEISEWFRKRGGCCRYYTSDGGEYCSTCVLRDEDSMITRLQTHLRDKYAEEHAA
;
A
#
# COMPACT_ATOMS: atom_id res chain seq x y z
N MET A 1 -3.58 26.36 -2.34
CA MET A 1 -2.59 27.35 -1.84
C MET A 1 -1.63 26.63 -0.90
N PRO A 2 -0.34 27.00 -0.84
CA PRO A 2 0.57 26.51 0.20
C PRO A 2 0.01 26.85 1.58
N ILE A 3 0.15 25.93 2.54
CA ILE A 3 -0.30 26.13 3.92
C ILE A 3 0.88 26.63 4.75
N ALA A 4 0.66 27.56 5.67
CA ALA A 4 1.69 27.96 6.63
C ALA A 4 2.13 26.74 7.48
N PRO A 5 3.45 26.54 7.73
CA PRO A 5 3.96 25.32 8.38
C PRO A 5 3.31 24.94 9.71
N ALA A 6 3.05 25.92 10.60
CA ALA A 6 2.42 25.67 11.90
C ALA A 6 0.99 25.10 11.74
N THR A 7 0.20 25.69 10.83
CA THR A 7 -1.17 25.23 10.53
C THR A 7 -1.17 23.87 9.84
N THR A 8 -0.14 23.56 9.07
CA THR A 8 0.05 22.23 8.47
C THR A 8 0.25 21.17 9.55
N GLN A 9 1.15 21.42 10.50
CA GLN A 9 1.49 20.45 11.55
C GLN A 9 0.27 20.07 12.40
N ASP A 10 -0.53 21.05 12.83
CA ASP A 10 -1.72 20.80 13.65
C ASP A 10 -2.74 19.92 12.91
N LYS A 11 -2.97 20.20 11.62
CA LYS A 11 -3.88 19.41 10.79
C LYS A 11 -3.35 18.00 10.53
N LEU A 12 -2.05 17.87 10.29
CA LEU A 12 -1.39 16.58 10.12
C LEU A 12 -1.58 15.69 11.35
N VAL A 13 -1.36 16.24 12.54
CA VAL A 13 -1.53 15.54 13.81
C VAL A 13 -3.00 15.21 14.07
N HIS A 14 -3.93 16.14 13.79
CA HIS A 14 -5.36 15.94 14.00
C HIS A 14 -5.92 14.73 13.23
N LEU A 15 -5.50 14.54 11.97
CA LEU A 15 -5.97 13.44 11.13
C LEU A 15 -5.28 12.10 11.42
N LEU A 16 -4.15 12.11 12.12
CA LEU A 16 -3.28 10.94 12.24
C LEU A 16 -3.96 9.74 12.89
N SER A 17 -4.78 9.96 13.92
CA SER A 17 -5.51 8.88 14.61
C SER A 17 -6.53 8.20 13.69
N ALA A 18 -7.27 8.97 12.89
CA ALA A 18 -8.21 8.44 11.92
C ALA A 18 -7.51 7.69 10.78
N ILE A 19 -6.38 8.22 10.30
CA ILE A 19 -5.57 7.57 9.26
C ILE A 19 -4.98 6.24 9.74
N ASN A 20 -4.55 6.19 11.01
CA ASN A 20 -4.00 4.99 11.64
C ASN A 20 -5.07 4.03 12.16
N ARG A 21 -6.38 4.32 12.03
CA ARG A 21 -7.48 3.58 12.68
C ARG A 21 -7.46 2.06 12.47
N ASP A 22 -7.02 1.57 11.31
CA ASP A 22 -6.93 0.11 11.07
C ASP A 22 -6.11 -0.57 12.17
N GLU A 23 -6.82 -1.33 13.00
CA GLU A 23 -6.31 -1.98 14.20
C GLU A 23 -5.59 -3.29 13.89
N SER A 24 -5.51 -3.70 12.62
CA SER A 24 -4.76 -4.91 12.27
C SER A 24 -3.32 -4.77 12.73
N ALA A 25 -2.80 -5.81 13.36
CA ALA A 25 -1.42 -5.82 13.83
C ALA A 25 -0.42 -5.60 12.68
N PHE A 26 -0.81 -5.83 11.42
CA PHE A 26 0.05 -5.68 10.24
C PHE A 26 -0.04 -4.30 9.60
N SER A 27 -0.99 -3.47 10.02
CA SER A 27 -1.24 -2.19 9.38
C SER A 27 -0.16 -1.18 9.78
N PRO A 28 0.45 -0.50 8.80
CA PRO A 28 1.59 0.37 9.02
C PRO A 28 1.14 1.58 9.81
N ARG A 29 1.89 1.95 10.82
CA ARG A 29 1.63 3.15 11.62
C ARG A 29 2.46 4.29 11.07
N LEU A 30 1.83 5.44 10.87
CA LEU A 30 2.55 6.69 10.64
C LEU A 30 2.79 7.40 11.97
N THR A 31 4.00 7.91 12.15
CA THR A 31 4.37 8.88 13.18
C THR A 31 5.05 10.09 12.55
N PHE A 32 4.95 11.26 13.19
CA PHE A 32 5.76 12.43 12.83
C PHE A 32 6.95 12.52 13.76
N ALA A 33 8.16 12.50 13.20
CA ALA A 33 9.40 12.59 13.96
C ALA A 33 10.51 13.20 13.08
N PRO A 34 11.39 14.05 13.63
CA PRO A 34 12.57 14.51 12.91
C PRO A 34 13.43 13.33 12.47
N ASN A 35 14.06 13.46 11.30
CA ASN A 35 15.00 12.46 10.81
C ASN A 35 16.16 12.25 11.78
N GLY A 36 16.56 10.99 12.00
CA GLY A 36 17.64 10.61 12.91
C GLY A 36 17.18 10.00 14.24
N ARG A 37 15.87 9.90 14.50
CA ARG A 37 15.33 9.01 15.54
C ARG A 37 15.24 7.57 15.02
N GLU A 38 15.67 6.62 15.85
CA GLU A 38 15.56 5.15 15.75
C GLU A 38 14.81 4.62 14.51
N GLY A 39 15.47 4.38 13.37
CA GLY A 39 14.83 3.84 12.16
C GLY A 39 15.79 3.82 10.97
N GLN A 40 15.47 3.07 9.91
CA GLN A 40 16.27 3.06 8.68
C GLN A 40 15.77 4.14 7.74
N ASN A 41 16.58 5.17 7.47
CA ASN A 41 16.25 6.19 6.49
C ASN A 41 16.04 5.56 5.11
N ILE A 42 14.87 5.77 4.51
CA ILE A 42 14.49 5.10 3.26
C ILE A 42 15.28 5.67 2.07
N GLY A 43 15.56 6.98 2.08
CA GLY A 43 16.38 7.65 1.06
C GLY A 43 17.85 7.19 1.05
N ALA A 44 18.34 6.64 2.16
CA ALA A 44 19.71 6.11 2.28
C ALA A 44 19.84 4.64 1.88
N LEU A 45 18.74 3.96 1.50
CA LEU A 45 18.78 2.55 1.11
C LEU A 45 19.54 2.35 -0.21
N THR A 46 20.54 1.48 -0.16
CA THR A 46 21.29 1.06 -1.35
C THR A 46 20.87 -0.35 -1.78
N PRO A 47 21.18 -0.77 -3.02
CA PRO A 47 20.96 -2.16 -3.44
C PRO A 47 21.59 -3.21 -2.51
N ALA A 48 22.68 -2.87 -1.81
CA ALA A 48 23.36 -3.78 -0.88
C ALA A 48 22.57 -4.00 0.42
N ASP A 49 21.73 -3.05 0.82
CA ASP A 49 20.90 -3.14 2.04
C ASP A 49 19.67 -4.03 1.84
N LEU A 50 19.17 -4.09 0.60
CA LEU A 50 17.89 -4.69 0.27
C LEU A 50 17.79 -6.21 0.47
N PRO A 51 18.83 -7.05 0.22
CA PRO A 51 18.75 -8.49 0.49
C PRO A 51 18.35 -8.83 1.93
N ARG A 52 18.77 -8.01 2.91
CA ARG A 52 18.33 -8.16 4.31
C ARG A 52 16.82 -7.91 4.45
N LEU A 53 16.30 -6.86 3.83
CA LEU A 53 14.87 -6.54 3.82
C LEU A 53 14.06 -7.60 3.07
N PHE A 54 14.59 -8.15 1.97
CA PHE A 54 13.96 -9.22 1.21
C PHE A 54 13.78 -10.47 2.08
N LYS A 55 14.85 -10.89 2.77
CA LYS A 55 14.82 -12.04 3.69
C LYS A 55 13.82 -11.82 4.84
N LEU A 56 13.77 -10.61 5.40
CA LEU A 56 12.78 -10.27 6.44
C LEU A 56 11.35 -10.29 5.90
N ALA A 57 11.14 -9.84 4.66
CA ALA A 57 9.84 -9.83 4.01
C ALA A 57 9.33 -11.25 3.71
N THR A 58 10.22 -12.22 3.52
CA THR A 58 9.89 -13.62 3.20
C THR A 58 10.29 -14.62 4.27
N ALA A 59 10.47 -14.18 5.53
CA ALA A 59 10.94 -15.05 6.61
C ALA A 59 10.09 -16.31 6.87
N HIS A 60 8.81 -16.31 6.45
CA HIS A 60 7.89 -17.45 6.57
C HIS A 60 7.88 -18.40 5.37
N TYR A 61 8.66 -18.12 4.34
CA TYR A 61 8.67 -18.86 3.09
C TYR A 61 10.11 -19.36 2.83
N PRO A 62 10.48 -20.56 3.34
CA PRO A 62 11.85 -21.07 3.24
C PRO A 62 12.38 -21.15 1.80
N SER A 63 11.49 -21.41 0.83
CA SER A 63 11.84 -21.50 -0.60
C SER A 63 11.65 -20.19 -1.38
N ALA A 64 11.44 -19.05 -0.70
CA ALA A 64 11.30 -17.76 -1.38
C ALA A 64 12.58 -17.37 -2.13
N ASP A 65 12.46 -17.20 -3.44
CA ASP A 65 13.52 -16.63 -4.28
C ASP A 65 13.72 -15.12 -4.00
N ILE A 66 14.84 -14.58 -4.48
CA ILE A 66 15.18 -13.17 -4.30
C ILE A 66 14.16 -12.21 -4.94
N LYS A 67 13.45 -12.63 -5.99
CA LYS A 67 12.45 -11.82 -6.69
C LYS A 67 11.13 -11.77 -5.92
N MET A 68 10.75 -12.87 -5.27
CA MET A 68 9.65 -12.90 -4.31
C MET A 68 9.98 -12.02 -3.11
N GLY A 69 11.20 -12.10 -2.59
CA GLY A 69 11.73 -11.19 -1.57
C GLY A 69 11.59 -9.71 -1.95
N ALA A 70 12.04 -9.36 -3.16
CA ALA A 70 11.91 -8.01 -3.69
C ALA A 70 10.45 -7.57 -3.87
N ALA A 71 9.58 -8.46 -4.35
CA ALA A 71 8.16 -8.15 -4.55
C ALA A 71 7.43 -7.92 -3.21
N PHE A 72 7.71 -8.75 -2.21
CA PHE A 72 7.14 -8.61 -0.86
C PHE A 72 7.66 -7.35 -0.17
N SER A 73 8.97 -7.08 -0.25
CA SER A 73 9.58 -5.89 0.32
C SER A 73 9.03 -4.61 -0.30
N MET A 74 8.98 -4.53 -1.64
CA MET A 74 8.39 -3.38 -2.35
C MET A 74 6.94 -3.16 -1.95
N GLY A 75 6.13 -4.23 -1.96
CA GLY A 75 4.72 -4.14 -1.55
C GLY A 75 4.55 -3.63 -0.11
N ARG A 76 5.37 -4.09 0.83
CA ARG A 76 5.32 -3.63 2.24
C ARG A 76 5.75 -2.17 2.40
N MET A 77 6.85 -1.77 1.76
CA MET A 77 7.33 -0.38 1.83
C MET A 77 6.36 0.58 1.16
N SER A 78 5.87 0.26 -0.04
CA SER A 78 4.86 1.06 -0.72
C SER A 78 3.57 1.15 0.09
N TRP A 79 3.13 0.05 0.70
CA TRP A 79 1.97 0.06 1.60
C TRP A 79 2.17 0.99 2.80
N ALA A 80 3.33 0.88 3.46
CA ALA A 80 3.64 1.70 4.63
C ALA A 80 3.68 3.20 4.32
N ILE A 81 4.23 3.58 3.16
CA ILE A 81 4.30 4.97 2.70
C ILE A 81 2.94 5.47 2.21
N LEU A 82 2.27 4.71 1.33
CA LEU A 82 1.08 5.19 0.61
C LEU A 82 -0.18 5.18 1.44
N ARG A 83 -0.33 4.24 2.39
CA ARG A 83 -1.52 4.17 3.25
C ARG A 83 -1.82 5.51 3.94
N PRO A 84 -0.86 6.12 4.68
CA PRO A 84 -1.14 7.39 5.34
C PRO A 84 -1.24 8.56 4.36
N ILE A 85 -0.42 8.61 3.32
CA ILE A 85 -0.48 9.69 2.31
C ILE A 85 -1.86 9.71 1.63
N ALA A 86 -2.43 8.55 1.30
CA ALA A 86 -3.79 8.46 0.76
C ALA A 86 -4.83 9.00 1.75
N GLY A 87 -4.66 8.75 3.05
CA GLY A 87 -5.54 9.27 4.09
C GLY A 87 -5.53 10.80 4.17
N TYR A 88 -4.36 11.42 4.02
CA TYR A 88 -4.26 12.88 3.92
C TYR A 88 -4.87 13.42 2.62
N ALA A 89 -4.59 12.79 1.49
CA ALA A 89 -5.16 13.19 0.19
C ALA A 89 -6.70 13.15 0.21
N MET A 90 -7.28 12.12 0.84
CA MET A 90 -8.73 11.99 1.06
C MET A 90 -9.33 13.12 1.90
N ASN A 91 -8.50 13.82 2.68
CA ASN A 91 -8.89 14.97 3.49
C ASN A 91 -8.37 16.29 2.91
N ASN A 92 -8.20 16.34 1.57
CA ASN A 92 -7.75 17.52 0.82
C ASN A 92 -6.35 18.03 1.21
N MET A 93 -5.56 17.22 1.92
CA MET A 93 -4.17 17.51 2.28
C MET A 93 -3.24 16.70 1.38
N TRP A 94 -2.77 17.34 0.32
CA TRP A 94 -1.93 16.71 -0.69
C TRP A 94 -0.48 16.95 -0.35
N LEU A 95 0.31 15.88 -0.35
CA LEU A 95 1.76 16.01 -0.33
C LEU A 95 2.18 16.65 -1.65
N ASP A 96 2.95 17.74 -1.58
CA ASP A 96 3.29 18.57 -2.74
C ASP A 96 4.79 18.45 -3.06
N GLU A 97 5.64 18.45 -2.02
CA GLU A 97 7.09 18.28 -2.15
C GLU A 97 7.62 17.40 -1.02
N THR A 98 8.47 16.44 -1.37
CA THR A 98 9.16 15.57 -0.41
C THR A 98 10.28 14.82 -1.11
N GLU A 99 11.18 14.23 -0.33
CA GLU A 99 12.15 13.25 -0.80
C GLU A 99 12.03 11.98 0.04
N LEU A 100 12.53 10.84 -0.47
CA LEU A 100 12.58 9.59 0.32
C LEU A 100 13.36 9.75 1.62
N ALA A 101 14.30 10.69 1.67
CA ALA A 101 15.06 11.00 2.86
C ALA A 101 14.16 11.49 4.01
N ALA A 102 12.97 12.05 3.74
CA ALA A 102 12.01 12.45 4.76
C ALA A 102 11.34 11.27 5.49
N PHE A 103 11.51 10.04 4.98
CA PHE A 103 10.86 8.85 5.53
C PHE A 103 11.87 7.93 6.22
N SER A 104 11.50 7.44 7.40
CA SER A 104 12.22 6.40 8.12
C SER A 104 11.36 5.15 8.27
N LEU A 105 11.94 3.99 7.99
CA LEU A 105 11.30 2.67 8.10
C LEU A 105 11.61 2.05 9.46
N HIS A 106 10.58 1.61 10.16
CA HIS A 106 10.68 0.89 11.43
C HIS A 106 10.08 -0.49 11.26
N LEU A 107 10.87 -1.53 11.50
CA LEU A 107 10.41 -2.91 11.43
C LEU A 107 10.01 -3.36 12.83
N ARG A 108 8.79 -3.89 12.97
CA ARG A 108 8.32 -4.50 14.22
C ARG A 108 7.85 -5.92 14.00
N GLN A 109 7.98 -6.76 15.01
CA GLN A 109 7.39 -8.09 15.01
C GLN A 109 5.98 -8.01 15.61
N VAL A 110 5.03 -8.69 14.98
CA VAL A 110 3.63 -8.67 15.37
C VAL A 110 3.10 -10.08 15.45
N SER A 111 2.46 -10.40 16.57
CA SER A 111 1.79 -11.69 16.75
C SER A 111 0.44 -11.67 16.04
N TRP A 112 0.06 -12.81 15.49
CA TRP A 112 -1.17 -12.98 14.74
C TRP A 112 -1.86 -14.26 15.17
N HIS A 113 -3.19 -14.22 15.18
CA HIS A 113 -4.05 -15.36 15.45
C HIS A 113 -5.20 -15.34 14.44
N LYS A 114 -5.35 -16.40 13.65
CA LYS A 114 -6.42 -16.53 12.66
C LYS A 114 -6.72 -18.01 12.41
N ASN A 115 -7.99 -18.38 12.47
CA ASN A 115 -8.50 -19.73 12.17
C ASN A 115 -7.75 -20.83 12.95
N GLY A 116 -7.53 -20.63 14.25
CA GLY A 116 -6.80 -21.56 15.12
C GLY A 116 -5.29 -21.62 14.88
N GLN A 117 -4.76 -20.87 13.91
CA GLN A 117 -3.32 -20.73 13.68
C GLN A 117 -2.81 -19.45 14.33
N SER A 118 -1.56 -19.49 14.76
CA SER A 118 -0.87 -18.33 15.32
C SER A 118 0.57 -18.26 14.88
N GLY A 119 1.14 -17.06 14.83
CA GLY A 119 2.55 -16.86 14.56
C GLY A 119 2.99 -15.43 14.81
N THR A 120 4.24 -15.14 14.50
CA THR A 120 4.75 -13.76 14.42
C THR A 120 5.02 -13.41 12.97
N MET A 121 4.88 -12.16 12.58
CA MET A 121 5.39 -11.68 11.30
C MET A 121 5.95 -10.26 11.41
N GLY A 122 6.79 -9.86 10.46
CA GLY A 122 7.28 -8.49 10.39
C GLY A 122 6.23 -7.53 9.82
N ALA A 123 5.94 -6.44 10.52
CA ALA A 123 5.24 -5.28 10.00
C ALA A 123 6.21 -4.10 9.83
N ALA A 124 5.85 -3.16 8.96
CA ALA A 124 6.61 -1.96 8.65
C ALA A 124 5.81 -0.74 9.08
N ASP A 125 6.36 0.06 9.98
CA ASP A 125 5.85 1.39 10.31
C ASP A 125 6.74 2.43 9.65
N ILE A 126 6.22 3.65 9.50
CA ILE A 126 6.98 4.78 8.95
C ILE A 126 6.93 5.98 9.88
N SER A 127 8.07 6.67 10.00
CA SER A 127 8.09 8.04 10.48
C SER A 127 8.29 8.99 9.30
N LEU A 128 7.61 10.13 9.35
CA LEU A 128 7.76 11.22 8.40
C LEU A 128 8.32 12.45 9.12
N ASP A 129 9.43 12.98 8.61
CA ASP A 129 9.95 14.28 9.03
C ASP A 129 9.13 15.38 8.36
N SER A 130 8.12 15.90 9.06
CA SER A 130 7.22 16.90 8.51
C SER A 130 7.92 18.22 8.15
N ALA A 131 9.09 18.50 8.73
CA ALA A 131 9.89 19.67 8.36
C ALA A 131 10.56 19.55 6.98
N GLN A 132 10.65 18.33 6.45
CA GLN A 132 11.19 18.01 5.12
C GLN A 132 10.08 17.72 4.10
N THR A 133 8.85 18.16 4.38
CA THR A 133 7.70 17.97 3.50
C THR A 133 6.93 19.26 3.31
N ALA A 134 6.44 19.49 2.09
CA ALA A 134 5.46 20.51 1.80
C ALA A 134 4.09 19.86 1.54
N TRP A 135 3.05 20.50 2.08
CA TRP A 135 1.67 20.06 1.95
C TRP A 135 0.81 21.19 1.40
N ARG A 136 -0.18 20.81 0.61
CA ARG A 136 -1.12 21.70 -0.04
C ARG A 136 -2.55 21.35 0.37
N LEU A 137 -3.32 22.38 0.73
CA LEU A 137 -4.78 22.26 0.80
C LEU A 137 -5.37 22.49 -0.58
N ALA A 138 -6.02 21.47 -1.12
CA ALA A 138 -6.71 21.52 -2.40
C ALA A 138 -7.77 20.43 -2.49
N THR A 139 -8.85 20.70 -3.22
CA THR A 139 -9.80 19.67 -3.64
C THR A 139 -9.17 18.74 -4.68
N SER A 140 -9.67 17.51 -4.80
CA SER A 140 -9.23 16.55 -5.81
C SER A 140 -9.71 16.97 -7.21
N ASP A 141 -8.96 17.85 -7.87
CA ASP A 141 -9.10 18.15 -9.30
C ASP A 141 -8.00 17.45 -10.13
N GLU A 142 -8.12 17.53 -11.45
CA GLU A 142 -7.22 16.85 -12.37
C GLU A 142 -5.76 17.29 -12.23
N ASP A 143 -5.51 18.58 -12.04
CA ASP A 143 -4.16 19.10 -11.92
C ASP A 143 -3.51 18.69 -10.59
N VAL A 144 -4.28 18.68 -9.50
CA VAL A 144 -3.82 18.22 -8.19
C VAL A 144 -3.45 16.75 -8.24
N VAL A 145 -4.32 15.91 -8.81
CA VAL A 145 -4.05 14.46 -8.95
C VAL A 145 -2.87 14.19 -9.88
N ALA A 146 -2.72 14.95 -10.98
CA ALA A 146 -1.59 14.82 -11.89
C ALA A 146 -0.25 15.18 -11.22
N ARG A 147 -0.20 16.28 -10.46
CA ARG A 147 1.00 16.66 -9.68
C ARG A 147 1.33 15.61 -8.63
N PHE A 148 0.32 15.14 -7.90
CA PHE A 148 0.50 14.08 -6.91
C PHE A 148 1.02 12.78 -7.56
N THR A 149 0.54 12.42 -8.75
CA THR A 149 1.05 11.28 -9.53
C THR A 149 2.54 11.44 -9.85
N GLN A 150 2.96 12.61 -10.33
CA GLN A 150 4.37 12.89 -10.62
C GLN A 150 5.24 12.82 -9.36
N LEU A 151 4.76 13.36 -8.24
CA LEU A 151 5.46 13.28 -6.96
C LEU A 151 5.63 11.83 -6.51
N LEU A 152 4.59 11.00 -6.61
CA LEU A 152 4.69 9.57 -6.28
C LEU A 152 5.72 8.86 -7.19
N GLU A 153 5.76 9.20 -8.48
CA GLU A 153 6.78 8.63 -9.36
C GLU A 153 8.20 9.06 -8.99
N GLN A 154 8.40 10.32 -8.63
CA GLN A 154 9.70 10.82 -8.16
C GLN A 154 10.09 10.11 -6.87
N LEU A 155 9.18 10.03 -5.90
CA LEU A 155 9.39 9.40 -4.60
C LEU A 155 9.75 7.91 -4.75
N PHE A 156 9.03 7.15 -5.58
CA PHE A 156 9.27 5.70 -5.69
C PHE A 156 10.35 5.30 -6.70
N THR A 157 10.81 6.20 -7.57
CA THR A 157 11.84 5.86 -8.57
C THR A 157 13.11 5.29 -7.93
N PRO A 158 13.74 5.93 -6.93
CA PRO A 158 14.97 5.38 -6.33
C PRO A 158 14.76 4.00 -5.70
N LEU A 159 13.60 3.76 -5.07
CA LEU A 159 13.28 2.45 -4.50
C LEU A 159 13.12 1.38 -5.57
N VAL A 160 12.41 1.69 -6.66
CA VAL A 160 12.23 0.75 -7.78
C VAL A 160 13.57 0.43 -8.45
N GLU A 161 14.42 1.44 -8.65
CA GLU A 161 15.77 1.26 -9.20
C GLU A 161 16.63 0.38 -8.29
N ALA A 162 16.66 0.64 -6.98
CA ALA A 162 17.42 -0.15 -6.02
C ALA A 162 16.93 -1.60 -5.94
N HIS A 163 15.61 -1.82 -5.89
CA HIS A 163 15.03 -3.17 -5.87
C HIS A 163 15.33 -3.94 -7.16
N HIS A 164 15.27 -3.27 -8.31
CA HIS A 164 15.62 -3.88 -9.59
C HIS A 164 17.10 -4.30 -9.60
N ALA A 165 18.01 -3.40 -9.22
CA ALA A 165 19.44 -3.68 -9.16
C ALA A 165 19.78 -4.85 -8.23
N ALA A 166 19.12 -4.94 -7.07
CA ALA A 166 19.39 -5.98 -6.08
C ALA A 166 18.81 -7.36 -6.42
N SER A 167 17.74 -7.44 -7.24
CA SER A 167 16.97 -8.69 -7.43
C SER A 167 16.81 -9.14 -8.89
N GLY A 168 17.05 -8.25 -9.85
CA GLY A 168 16.71 -8.46 -11.25
C GLY A 168 15.21 -8.55 -11.54
N LEU A 169 14.32 -8.24 -10.57
CA LEU A 169 12.89 -8.13 -10.84
C LEU A 169 12.63 -6.90 -11.72
N ALA A 170 11.90 -7.05 -12.81
CA ALA A 170 11.72 -5.99 -13.80
C ALA A 170 11.04 -4.74 -13.20
N LYS A 171 11.53 -3.54 -13.55
CA LYS A 171 10.99 -2.26 -13.06
C LYS A 171 9.48 -2.12 -13.26
N PRO A 172 8.88 -2.50 -14.42
CA PRO A 172 7.43 -2.45 -14.57
C PRO A 172 6.67 -3.36 -13.59
N ALA A 173 7.25 -4.49 -13.20
CA ALA A 173 6.65 -5.37 -12.19
C ALA A 173 6.67 -4.73 -10.79
N LEU A 174 7.77 -4.05 -10.44
CA LEU A 174 7.89 -3.29 -9.20
C LEU A 174 6.90 -2.12 -9.15
N TRP A 175 6.79 -1.32 -10.21
CA TRP A 175 5.81 -0.23 -10.30
C TRP A 175 4.36 -0.70 -10.16
N ARG A 176 4.02 -1.86 -10.71
CA ARG A 176 2.68 -2.45 -10.52
C ARG A 176 2.41 -2.82 -9.06
N LEU A 177 3.42 -3.17 -8.26
CA LEU A 177 3.28 -3.39 -6.81
C LEU A 177 3.08 -2.08 -6.05
N VAL A 178 3.73 -0.98 -6.49
CA VAL A 178 3.46 0.37 -5.98
C VAL A 178 2.01 0.74 -6.28
N GLY A 179 1.54 0.54 -7.51
CA GLY A 179 0.16 0.79 -7.92
C GLY A 179 -0.87 -0.08 -7.17
N ASP A 180 -0.56 -1.35 -6.93
CA ASP A 180 -1.40 -2.22 -6.08
C ASP A 180 -1.53 -1.66 -4.66
N SER A 181 -0.43 -1.17 -4.10
CA SER A 181 -0.41 -0.59 -2.74
C SER A 181 -1.18 0.72 -2.69
N LEU A 182 -1.07 1.56 -3.73
CA LEU A 182 -1.85 2.79 -3.90
C LEU A 182 -3.36 2.50 -3.94
N ALA A 183 -3.79 1.53 -4.76
CA ALA A 183 -5.20 1.15 -4.87
C ALA A 183 -5.77 0.71 -3.52
N THR A 184 -5.04 -0.13 -2.79
CA THR A 184 -5.48 -0.57 -1.45
C THR A 184 -5.41 0.55 -0.42
N ALA A 185 -4.45 1.47 -0.51
CA ALA A 185 -4.37 2.62 0.38
C ALA A 185 -5.62 3.48 0.29
N PHE A 186 -6.06 3.81 -0.93
CA PHE A 186 -7.31 4.53 -1.12
C PHE A 186 -8.55 3.71 -0.73
N LEU A 187 -8.58 2.40 -0.99
CA LEU A 187 -9.69 1.56 -0.55
C LEU A 187 -9.86 1.58 0.99
N VAL A 188 -8.76 1.35 1.73
CA VAL A 188 -8.76 1.32 3.19
C VAL A 188 -9.06 2.69 3.79
N GLN A 189 -8.48 3.76 3.22
CA GLN A 189 -8.77 5.11 3.74
C GLN A 189 -10.17 5.59 3.34
N GLY A 190 -10.66 5.19 2.17
CA GLY A 190 -12.05 5.38 1.76
C GLY A 190 -13.01 4.76 2.77
N ASP A 191 -12.70 3.56 3.27
CA ASP A 191 -13.47 2.93 4.35
C ASP A 191 -13.38 3.72 5.66
N ASN A 192 -12.17 4.04 6.13
CA ASN A 192 -11.94 4.81 7.37
C ASN A 192 -12.71 6.14 7.44
N PHE A 193 -12.87 6.79 6.28
CA PHE A 193 -13.54 8.09 6.13
C PHE A 193 -14.94 8.00 5.49
N ASN A 194 -15.54 6.80 5.40
CA ASN A 194 -16.88 6.59 4.80
C ASN A 194 -17.04 7.22 3.40
N SER A 195 -15.97 7.23 2.61
CA SER A 195 -15.82 7.94 1.34
C SER A 195 -15.21 7.04 0.26
N MET A 196 -15.67 5.80 0.18
CA MET A 196 -15.13 4.75 -0.70
C MET A 196 -15.12 5.16 -2.20
N MET A 197 -16.24 5.64 -2.72
CA MET A 197 -16.36 6.00 -4.15
C MET A 197 -15.42 7.15 -4.55
N PRO A 198 -15.36 8.29 -3.82
CA PRO A 198 -14.33 9.31 -4.05
C PRO A 198 -12.90 8.75 -4.00
N ALA A 199 -12.59 7.90 -3.01
CA ALA A 199 -11.26 7.33 -2.86
C ALA A 199 -10.84 6.48 -4.06
N MET A 200 -11.72 5.58 -4.51
CA MET A 200 -11.48 4.76 -5.69
C MET A 200 -11.32 5.61 -6.94
N ARG A 201 -12.09 6.68 -7.11
CA ARG A 201 -11.96 7.60 -8.25
C ARG A 201 -10.59 8.26 -8.31
N ILE A 202 -10.07 8.74 -7.17
CA ILE A 202 -8.72 9.33 -7.10
C ILE A 202 -7.68 8.28 -7.49
N ALA A 203 -7.76 7.08 -6.91
CA ALA A 203 -6.84 5.99 -7.26
C ALA A 203 -6.91 5.61 -8.75
N GLU A 204 -8.11 5.50 -9.33
CA GLU A 204 -8.27 5.19 -10.75
C GLU A 204 -7.69 6.27 -11.64
N GLN A 205 -7.90 7.54 -11.31
CA GLN A 205 -7.31 8.65 -12.07
C GLN A 205 -5.79 8.56 -12.13
N ILE A 206 -5.13 8.23 -11.01
CA ILE A 206 -3.69 8.00 -10.96
C ILE A 206 -3.31 6.76 -11.79
N LEU A 207 -3.93 5.61 -11.53
CA LEU A 207 -3.57 4.31 -12.11
C LEU A 207 -3.90 4.16 -13.60
N LYS A 208 -4.78 5.03 -14.13
CA LYS A 208 -5.20 5.04 -15.54
C LYS A 208 -4.59 6.19 -16.34
N THR A 209 -3.74 7.02 -15.72
CA THR A 209 -3.00 8.07 -16.43
C THR A 209 -2.01 7.44 -17.41
N LYS A 210 -2.26 7.59 -18.72
CA LYS A 210 -1.37 7.06 -19.77
C LYS A 210 0.00 7.72 -19.69
N GLY A 211 1.05 6.94 -19.87
CA GLY A 211 2.44 7.42 -19.79
C GLY A 211 3.02 7.47 -18.38
N SER A 212 2.18 7.38 -17.35
CA SER A 212 2.64 7.23 -15.96
C SER A 212 3.34 5.88 -15.75
N LYS A 213 4.37 5.85 -14.89
CA LYS A 213 5.00 4.61 -14.41
C LYS A 213 4.02 3.76 -13.57
N LEU A 214 3.03 4.39 -12.94
CA LEU A 214 1.98 3.72 -12.17
C LEU A 214 0.86 3.13 -13.07
N PHE A 215 0.89 3.42 -14.38
CA PHE A 215 -0.11 2.93 -15.31
C PHE A 215 -0.13 1.40 -15.36
N ALA A 216 -1.29 0.82 -15.06
CA ALA A 216 -1.54 -0.60 -15.21
C ALA A 216 -2.96 -0.85 -15.73
N LYS A 217 -3.06 -1.39 -16.96
CA LYS A 217 -4.34 -1.64 -17.62
C LYS A 217 -5.26 -2.54 -16.77
N GLN A 218 -4.71 -3.59 -16.16
CA GLN A 218 -5.47 -4.53 -15.33
C GLN A 218 -5.79 -4.05 -13.90
N SER A 219 -5.09 -3.03 -13.38
CA SER A 219 -5.33 -2.54 -12.00
C SER A 219 -6.66 -1.80 -11.91
N GLY A 220 -7.29 -1.79 -10.74
CA GLY A 220 -8.54 -1.06 -10.53
C GLY A 220 -9.33 -1.66 -9.38
N PHE A 221 -10.65 -1.55 -9.46
CA PHE A 221 -11.55 -2.06 -8.44
C PHE A 221 -12.60 -2.98 -9.04
N ILE A 222 -13.08 -3.94 -8.25
CA ILE A 222 -14.19 -4.81 -8.60
C ILE A 222 -15.11 -4.93 -7.39
N GLN A 223 -16.40 -4.70 -7.60
CA GLN A 223 -17.41 -5.02 -6.59
C GLN A 223 -17.81 -6.47 -6.77
N ILE A 224 -17.71 -7.25 -5.70
CA ILE A 224 -18.21 -8.62 -5.68
C ILE A 224 -19.48 -8.66 -4.86
N LYS A 225 -20.49 -9.35 -5.39
CA LYS A 225 -21.77 -9.61 -4.73
C LYS A 225 -21.96 -11.11 -4.61
N LEU A 226 -22.56 -11.56 -3.51
CA LEU A 226 -22.99 -12.95 -3.37
C LEU A 226 -24.28 -13.17 -4.19
N PRO A 227 -24.32 -14.13 -5.12
CA PRO A 227 -25.51 -14.39 -5.92
C PRO A 227 -26.73 -14.75 -5.07
N GLU A 228 -26.53 -15.53 -4.00
CA GLU A 228 -27.57 -15.97 -3.07
C GLU A 228 -28.00 -14.90 -2.06
N ARG A 229 -27.16 -13.89 -1.82
CA ARG A 229 -27.38 -12.78 -0.88
C ARG A 229 -26.83 -11.46 -1.46
N PRO A 230 -27.49 -10.87 -2.47
CA PRO A 230 -26.95 -9.73 -3.21
C PRO A 230 -26.72 -8.46 -2.39
N GLU A 231 -27.30 -8.37 -1.19
CA GLU A 231 -27.04 -7.33 -0.21
C GLU A 231 -25.64 -7.42 0.41
N ILE A 232 -25.05 -8.62 0.45
CA ILE A 232 -23.65 -8.81 0.81
C ILE A 232 -22.79 -8.46 -0.41
N SER A 233 -22.09 -7.34 -0.31
CA SER A 233 -21.15 -6.91 -1.33
C SER A 233 -19.95 -6.20 -0.74
N GLU A 234 -18.79 -6.36 -1.39
CA GLU A 234 -17.55 -5.70 -0.99
C GLU A 234 -16.75 -5.29 -2.23
N TRP A 235 -16.03 -4.18 -2.09
CA TRP A 235 -15.09 -3.71 -3.11
C TRP A 235 -13.72 -4.31 -2.88
N PHE A 236 -13.12 -4.86 -3.94
CA PHE A 236 -11.79 -5.41 -3.93
C PHE A 236 -10.90 -4.69 -4.93
N ARG A 237 -9.62 -4.57 -4.60
CA ARG A 237 -8.57 -4.19 -5.56
C ARG A 237 -8.38 -5.31 -6.60
N LYS A 238 -8.48 -4.98 -7.89
CA LYS A 238 -7.87 -5.78 -8.98
C LYS A 238 -6.38 -5.48 -9.04
N ARG A 239 -5.54 -6.51 -8.91
CA ARG A 239 -4.08 -6.32 -8.91
C ARG A 239 -3.52 -6.20 -10.32
N GLY A 240 -2.54 -5.31 -10.47
CA GLY A 240 -1.64 -5.29 -11.61
C GLY A 240 -0.31 -5.99 -11.34
N GLY A 241 0.12 -6.03 -10.07
CA GLY A 241 1.38 -6.63 -9.66
C GLY A 241 1.25 -8.10 -9.26
N CYS A 242 2.30 -8.89 -9.53
CA CYS A 242 2.41 -10.26 -9.01
C CYS A 242 3.40 -10.28 -7.84
N CYS A 243 2.96 -10.73 -6.66
CA CYS A 243 3.85 -10.91 -5.49
C CYS A 243 4.72 -12.17 -5.58
N ARG A 244 4.49 -13.05 -6.57
CA ARG A 244 5.18 -14.34 -6.75
C ARG A 244 5.00 -15.33 -5.59
N TYR A 245 4.01 -15.16 -4.72
CA TYR A 245 3.77 -16.12 -3.62
C TYR A 245 3.62 -17.58 -4.11
N TYR A 246 3.01 -17.79 -5.27
CA TYR A 246 2.85 -19.10 -5.91
C TYR A 246 4.16 -19.83 -6.24
N THR A 247 5.32 -19.15 -6.18
CA THR A 247 6.63 -19.79 -6.40
C THR A 247 7.24 -20.36 -5.12
N SER A 248 6.63 -20.12 -3.96
CA SER A 248 7.02 -20.75 -2.69
C SER A 248 6.33 -22.09 -2.49
N ASP A 249 6.86 -22.90 -1.58
CA ASP A 249 6.35 -24.25 -1.30
C ASP A 249 4.95 -24.14 -0.67
N GLY A 250 3.96 -24.80 -1.28
CA GLY A 250 2.55 -24.67 -0.88
C GLY A 250 1.93 -23.31 -1.24
N GLY A 251 2.63 -22.46 -1.99
CA GLY A 251 2.11 -21.18 -2.45
C GLY A 251 1.02 -21.33 -3.50
N GLU A 252 -0.02 -20.51 -3.41
CA GLU A 252 -1.09 -20.41 -4.42
C GLU A 252 -1.17 -18.99 -4.99
N TYR A 253 -1.89 -18.84 -6.12
CA TYR A 253 -2.28 -17.51 -6.58
C TYR A 253 -3.26 -16.86 -5.58
N CYS A 254 -2.99 -15.62 -5.17
CA CYS A 254 -3.92 -14.86 -4.32
C CYS A 254 -5.29 -14.65 -4.99
N SER A 255 -6.33 -14.34 -4.22
CA SER A 255 -7.70 -14.19 -4.74
C SER A 255 -7.80 -13.15 -5.86
N THR A 256 -7.06 -12.03 -5.74
CA THR A 256 -7.03 -10.94 -6.74
C THR A 256 -5.79 -10.98 -7.64
N CYS A 257 -5.16 -12.15 -7.80
CA CYS A 257 -3.90 -12.27 -8.56
C CYS A 257 -4.07 -11.87 -10.03
N VAL A 258 -3.12 -11.09 -10.55
CA VAL A 258 -3.07 -10.69 -11.97
C VAL A 258 -2.94 -11.87 -12.95
N LEU A 259 -2.55 -13.05 -12.47
CA LEU A 259 -2.39 -14.26 -13.27
C LEU A 259 -3.65 -15.13 -13.31
N ARG A 260 -4.71 -14.77 -12.56
CA ARG A 260 -6.00 -15.45 -12.62
C ARG A 260 -6.86 -14.85 -13.72
N ASP A 261 -7.67 -15.70 -14.34
CA ASP A 261 -8.83 -15.24 -15.12
C ASP A 261 -9.90 -14.64 -14.20
N GLU A 262 -10.82 -13.88 -14.81
CA GLU A 262 -11.81 -13.10 -14.10
C GLU A 262 -12.84 -13.98 -13.36
N ASP A 263 -13.28 -15.09 -13.98
CA ASP A 263 -14.26 -16.00 -13.38
C ASP A 263 -13.69 -16.73 -12.15
N SER A 264 -12.44 -17.18 -12.23
CA SER A 264 -11.70 -17.77 -11.10
C SER A 264 -11.54 -16.77 -9.96
N MET A 265 -11.20 -15.51 -10.27
CA MET A 265 -11.09 -14.44 -9.27
C MET A 265 -12.45 -14.19 -8.59
N ILE A 266 -13.53 -14.02 -9.36
CA ILE A 266 -14.88 -13.77 -8.83
C ILE A 266 -15.31 -14.92 -7.91
N THR A 267 -15.13 -16.17 -8.34
CA THR A 267 -15.50 -17.36 -7.55
C THR A 267 -14.79 -17.40 -6.20
N ARG A 268 -13.48 -17.11 -6.17
CA ARG A 268 -12.72 -17.08 -4.91
C ARG A 268 -13.12 -15.93 -4.00
N LEU A 269 -13.41 -14.76 -4.57
CA LEU A 269 -13.86 -13.61 -3.78
C LEU A 269 -15.26 -13.84 -3.21
N GLN A 270 -16.17 -14.47 -3.95
CA GLN A 270 -17.47 -14.90 -3.42
C GLN A 270 -17.30 -15.93 -2.29
N THR A 271 -16.40 -16.90 -2.45
CA THR A 271 -16.09 -17.86 -1.38
C THR A 271 -15.58 -17.14 -0.13
N HIS A 272 -14.65 -16.20 -0.29
CA HIS A 272 -14.16 -15.38 0.81
C HIS A 272 -15.28 -14.60 1.53
N LEU A 273 -16.22 -14.02 0.79
CA LEU A 273 -17.38 -13.34 1.38
C LEU A 273 -18.28 -14.32 2.14
N ARG A 274 -18.53 -15.53 1.60
CA ARG A 274 -19.31 -16.55 2.32
C ARG A 274 -18.67 -16.90 3.66
N ASP A 275 -17.36 -17.15 3.67
CA ASP A 275 -16.64 -17.52 4.88
C ASP A 275 -16.69 -16.38 5.91
N LYS A 276 -16.37 -15.14 5.48
CA LYS A 276 -16.40 -13.95 6.34
C LYS A 276 -17.76 -13.73 7.01
N TYR A 277 -18.84 -13.79 6.23
CA TYR A 277 -20.19 -13.51 6.74
C TYR A 277 -20.86 -14.72 7.41
N ALA A 278 -20.37 -15.95 7.18
CA ALA A 278 -20.79 -17.11 7.96
C ALA A 278 -20.28 -17.02 9.41
N GLU A 279 -19.03 -16.56 9.59
CA GLU A 279 -18.43 -16.34 10.91
C GLU A 279 -19.17 -15.25 11.71
N GLU A 280 -19.55 -14.13 11.07
CA GLU A 280 -20.29 -13.04 11.72
C GLU A 280 -21.70 -13.45 12.20
N HIS A 281 -22.31 -14.47 11.59
CA HIS A 281 -23.61 -15.00 12.04
C HIS A 281 -23.50 -16.08 13.12
N ALA A 282 -22.29 -16.63 13.33
CA ALA A 282 -22.04 -17.67 14.33
C ALA A 282 -21.48 -17.11 15.66
N ALA A 283 -20.93 -15.89 15.64
CA ALA A 283 -20.43 -15.16 16.81
C ALA A 283 -21.51 -14.34 17.51
#